data_AF-A0A940MUR2-F1
#
_entry.id   AF-A0A940MUR2-F1
#
_cell.length_a   1.000
_cell.length_b   1.000
_cell.length_c   1.000
_cell.angle_alpha   90.00
_cell.angle_beta   90.00
_cell.angle_gamma   90.00
#
_symmetry.space_group_name_H-M   'P 1'
#
loop_
_entity.id
_entity.type
_entity.pdbx_description
1 polymer ?
#
loop_
_entity_poly.entity_id
_entity_poly.type
_entity_poly.pdbx_seq_one_letter_code
_entity_poly.pdbx_strand_id
1 'polypeptide(L)'
;NGGFPQYYPDNSGYRHAITYNDNAMIQALEILREMAEQKGNFSIMNSSLIPAAKQAVARGIDCILRTQYVQNGTLTAWCAQHDEKTLL
;
A
#
# COMPACT_ATOMS: atom_id res chain seq x y z
N ASN A 1 -7.77 5.78 0.18
CA ASN A 1 -8.03 4.33 0.27
C ASN A 1 -6.86 3.55 0.90
N GLY A 2 -5.64 4.10 0.96
CA GLY A 2 -4.48 3.40 1.54
C GLY A 2 -3.56 2.73 0.50
N GLY A 3 -3.95 2.73 -0.77
CA GLY A 3 -3.14 2.24 -1.87
C GLY A 3 -2.02 3.21 -2.26
N PHE A 4 -1.00 2.67 -2.94
CA PHE A 4 0.10 3.45 -3.49
C PHE A 4 -0.02 3.53 -5.02
N PRO A 5 0.03 4.73 -5.62
CA PRO A 5 0.11 4.86 -7.06
C PRO A 5 1.49 4.43 -7.56
N GLN A 6 1.60 4.06 -8.84
CA GLN A 6 2.90 3.80 -9.44
C GLN A 6 3.74 5.08 -9.54
N TYR A 7 3.10 6.22 -9.81
CA TYR A 7 3.75 7.52 -9.85
C TYR A 7 2.98 8.53 -9.01
N TYR A 8 3.73 9.48 -8.44
CA TYR A 8 3.17 10.67 -7.82
C TYR A 8 4.12 11.84 -8.11
N PRO A 9 3.62 13.03 -8.53
CA PRO A 9 2.21 13.44 -8.61
C PRO A 9 1.53 13.19 -9.97
N ASP A 10 2.18 12.48 -10.90
CA ASP A 10 1.63 12.22 -12.24
C ASP A 10 0.49 11.19 -12.21
N ASN A 11 -0.70 11.63 -12.60
CA ASN A 11 -1.91 10.81 -12.60
C ASN A 11 -2.36 10.35 -13.99
N SER A 12 -1.51 10.45 -15.01
CA SER A 12 -1.86 10.05 -16.38
C SER A 12 -1.96 8.53 -16.55
N GLY A 13 -2.89 8.08 -17.39
CA GLY A 13 -3.05 6.64 -17.71
C GLY A 13 -3.26 5.79 -16.46
N TYR A 14 -2.57 4.64 -16.37
CA TYR A 14 -2.66 3.74 -15.21
C TYR A 14 -1.77 4.15 -14.04
N ARG A 15 -1.01 5.26 -14.15
CA ARG A 15 0.03 5.62 -13.18
C ARG A 15 -0.51 5.98 -11.80
N HIS A 16 -1.76 6.42 -11.72
CA HIS A 16 -2.46 6.73 -10.47
C HIS A 16 -3.11 5.51 -9.81
N ALA A 17 -3.21 4.38 -10.51
CA ALA A 17 -3.86 3.18 -9.99
C ALA A 17 -3.11 2.62 -8.79
N ILE A 18 -3.82 1.96 -7.89
CA ILE A 18 -3.21 1.20 -6.79
C ILE A 18 -2.33 0.13 -7.42
N THR A 19 -1.02 0.16 -7.15
CA THR A 19 -0.05 -0.62 -7.92
C THR A 19 0.63 -1.69 -7.07
N TYR A 20 0.21 -2.94 -7.27
CA TYR A 20 0.93 -4.12 -6.76
C TYR A 20 2.01 -4.62 -7.72
N ASN A 21 1.94 -4.25 -9.01
CA ASN A 21 2.94 -4.58 -10.03
C ASN A 21 4.36 -4.31 -9.53
N ASP A 22 5.29 -5.22 -9.81
CA ASP A 22 6.68 -5.20 -9.34
C ASP A 22 6.83 -5.07 -7.81
N ASN A 23 5.82 -5.50 -7.04
CA ASN A 23 5.73 -5.35 -5.59
C ASN A 23 5.81 -3.90 -5.10
N ALA A 24 5.45 -2.91 -5.93
CA ALA A 24 5.64 -1.48 -5.61
C ALA A 24 4.97 -1.08 -4.28
N MET A 25 3.66 -1.30 -4.15
CA MET A 25 2.94 -1.02 -2.91
C MET A 25 3.43 -1.87 -1.73
N ILE A 26 3.76 -3.14 -1.97
CA ILE A 26 4.16 -4.07 -0.89
C ILE A 26 5.48 -3.62 -0.26
N GLN A 27 6.51 -3.34 -1.08
CA GLN A 27 7.81 -2.87 -0.58
C GLN A 27 7.69 -1.49 0.08
N ALA A 28 6.86 -0.59 -0.44
CA ALA A 28 6.60 0.70 0.21
C ALA A 28 6.00 0.52 1.62
N LEU A 29 5.06 -0.41 1.78
CA LEU A 29 4.45 -0.72 3.08
C LEU A 29 5.42 -1.43 4.02
N GLU A 30 6.31 -2.29 3.52
CA GLU A 30 7.35 -2.94 4.33
C GLU A 30 8.31 -1.91 4.92
N ILE A 31 8.77 -0.93 4.13
CA ILE A 31 9.61 0.17 4.62
C ILE A 31 8.88 0.96 5.72
N LEU A 32 7.62 1.32 5.49
CA LEU A 32 6.83 2.03 6.49
C LEU A 32 6.59 1.20 7.75
N ARG A 33 6.49 -0.12 7.62
CA ARG A 33 6.37 -1.03 8.75
C ARG A 33 7.66 -1.08 9.56
N GLU A 34 8.82 -1.18 8.91
CA GLU A 34 10.10 -1.15 9.61
C GLU A 34 10.32 0.18 10.35
N MET A 35 9.93 1.30 9.73
CA MET A 35 9.89 2.61 10.39
C MET A 35 8.97 2.61 11.62
N ALA A 36 7.76 2.08 11.47
CA ALA A 36 6.76 2.03 12.54
C ALA A 36 7.18 1.13 13.73
N GLU A 37 7.96 0.09 13.45
CA GLU A 37 8.50 -0.86 14.43
C GLU A 37 9.91 -0.47 14.93
N GLN A 38 10.50 0.61 14.41
CA GLN A 38 11.86 1.08 14.68
C GLN A 38 12.93 -0.02 14.49
N LYS A 39 12.79 -0.82 13.43
CA LYS A 39 13.69 -1.94 13.13
C LYS A 39 14.77 -1.56 12.12
N GLY A 40 15.86 -2.33 12.12
CA GLY A 40 16.96 -2.18 11.17
C GLY A 40 17.55 -0.76 11.17
N ASN A 41 17.66 -0.19 9.96
CA ASN A 41 18.21 1.16 9.74
C ASN A 41 17.31 2.27 10.30
N PHE A 42 16.07 1.98 10.73
CA PHE A 42 15.13 2.94 11.28
C PHE A 42 15.19 3.05 12.81
N SER A 43 16.06 2.29 13.47
CA SER A 43 16.23 2.32 14.93
C SER A 43 16.64 3.70 15.49
N ILE A 44 17.30 4.53 14.67
CA ILE A 44 17.79 5.87 15.03
C ILE A 44 16.94 7.02 14.45
N MET A 45 15.81 6.70 13.82
CA MET A 45 14.95 7.70 13.18
C MET A 45 14.19 8.56 14.21
N ASN A 46 13.85 9.80 13.81
CA ASN A 46 12.95 10.66 14.56
C ASN A 46 11.60 9.96 14.85
N SER A 47 11.27 9.82 16.13
CA SER A 47 10.05 9.17 16.60
C SER A 47 8.77 9.89 16.20
N SER A 48 8.84 11.14 15.75
CA SER A 48 7.68 11.90 15.27
C SER A 48 7.02 11.29 14.02
N LEU A 49 7.76 10.48 13.24
CA LEU A 49 7.23 9.83 12.03
C LEU A 49 6.52 8.50 12.33
N ILE A 50 6.70 7.93 13.52
CA ILE A 50 6.15 6.62 13.90
C ILE A 50 4.61 6.58 13.81
N PRO A 51 3.86 7.58 14.34
CA PRO A 51 2.40 7.55 14.25
C PRO A 51 1.90 7.57 12.81
N ALA A 52 2.53 8.38 11.95
CA ALA A 52 2.17 8.47 10.53
C ALA A 52 2.46 7.16 9.78
N ALA A 53 3.63 6.55 10.05
CA ALA A 53 4.00 5.26 9.47
C ALA A 53 3.03 4.14 9.89
N LYS A 54 2.69 4.04 11.19
CA LYS A 54 1.69 3.09 11.70
C LYS A 54 0.34 3.26 11.02
N GLN A 55 -0.11 4.50 10.88
CA GLN A 55 -1.38 4.80 10.22
C GLN A 55 -1.35 4.44 8.73
N ALA A 56 -0.24 4.72 8.05
CA ALA A 56 -0.06 4.37 6.63
C ALA A 56 -0.08 2.86 6.41
N VAL A 57 0.62 2.08 7.26
CA VAL A 57 0.61 0.61 7.21
C VAL A 57 -0.80 0.07 7.46
N ALA A 58 -1.50 0.56 8.48
CA ALA A 58 -2.87 0.11 8.78
C ALA A 58 -3.83 0.35 7.60
N ARG A 59 -3.76 1.52 6.96
CA ARG A 59 -4.55 1.82 5.75
C ARG A 59 -4.12 0.98 4.55
N GLY A 60 -2.83 0.70 4.40
CA GLY A 60 -2.32 -0.17 3.34
C GLY A 60 -2.86 -1.60 3.45
N ILE A 61 -2.90 -2.15 4.67
CA ILE A 61 -3.50 -3.46 4.94
C ILE A 61 -5.00 -3.45 4.64
N ASP A 62 -5.74 -2.41 5.07
CA ASP A 62 -7.17 -2.26 4.72
C ASP A 62 -7.37 -2.22 3.19
N CYS A 63 -6.53 -1.50 2.47
CA CYS A 63 -6.54 -1.45 1.02
C CYS A 63 -6.31 -2.83 0.37
N ILE A 64 -5.32 -3.59 0.88
CA ILE A 64 -5.06 -4.96 0.41
C ILE A 64 -6.30 -5.83 0.59
N LEU A 65 -6.91 -5.82 1.78
CA LEU A 65 -8.11 -6.64 2.01
C LEU A 65 -9.28 -6.23 1.11
N ARG A 66 -9.47 -4.93 0.87
CA ARG A 66 -10.58 -4.41 0.06
C ARG A 66 -10.41 -4.59 -1.44
N THR A 67 -9.18 -4.77 -1.92
CA THR A 67 -8.86 -5.00 -3.34
C THR A 67 -8.77 -6.49 -3.69
N GLN A 68 -8.94 -7.40 -2.71
CA GLN A 68 -8.89 -8.83 -2.97
C GLN A 68 -10.07 -9.26 -3.85
N TYR A 69 -9.78 -9.93 -4.96
CA TYR A 69 -10.81 -10.37 -5.89
C TYR A 69 -11.65 -11.49 -5.28
N VAL A 70 -12.97 -11.31 -5.32
CA VAL A 70 -13.96 -12.30 -4.90
C VAL A 70 -14.57 -12.94 -6.15
N GLN A 71 -14.16 -14.18 -6.44
CA GLN A 71 -14.73 -14.96 -7.53
C GLN A 71 -15.86 -15.83 -7.02
N ASN A 72 -17.11 -15.54 -7.41
CA ASN A 72 -18.30 -16.30 -7.02
C ASN A 72 -18.40 -16.54 -5.50
N GLY A 73 -18.16 -15.49 -4.70
CA GLY A 73 -18.19 -15.56 -3.23
C GLY A 73 -16.93 -16.11 -2.56
N THR A 74 -15.92 -16.52 -3.35
CA THR A 74 -14.64 -17.05 -2.83
C THR A 74 -13.53 -16.02 -2.98
N LEU A 75 -12.79 -15.74 -1.90
CA LEU A 75 -11.61 -14.88 -1.94
C LEU A 75 -10.49 -15.56 -2.73
N THR A 76 -9.84 -14.82 -3.62
CA THR A 76 -8.79 -15.34 -4.50
C THR A 76 -7.49 -14.57 -4.34
N ALA A 77 -7.13 -13.72 -5.30
CA ALA A 77 -5.86 -13.00 -5.40
C ALA A 77 -6.10 -11.51 -5.70
N TRP A 78 -5.05 -10.82 -6.15
CA TRP A 78 -5.06 -9.42 -6.55
C TRP A 78 -4.62 -9.28 -8.01
N CYS A 79 -5.16 -8.27 -8.69
CA CYS A 79 -4.62 -7.84 -9.98
C CYS A 79 -3.31 -7.07 -9.75
N ALA A 80 -2.52 -6.90 -10.81
CA ALA A 80 -1.29 -6.11 -10.73
C ALA A 80 -1.58 -4.62 -10.44
N GLN A 81 -2.75 -4.13 -10.84
CA GLN A 81 -3.25 -2.79 -10.52
C GLN A 81 -4.75 -2.83 -10.24
N HIS A 82 -5.23 -1.88 -9.44
CA HIS A 82 -6.65 -1.64 -9.17
C HIS A 82 -6.97 -0.15 -9.25
N ASP A 83 -8.17 0.20 -9.68
CA ASP A 83 -8.65 1.58 -9.67
C ASP A 83 -8.73 2.12 -8.23
N GLU A 84 -8.21 3.32 -7.99
CA GLU A 84 -8.05 3.90 -6.66
C GLU A 84 -9.36 4.35 -6.01
N LYS A 85 -10.44 4.44 -6.78
CA LYS A 85 -11.75 4.89 -6.30
C LYS A 85 -12.66 3.69 -6.05
N THR A 86 -12.75 2.79 -7.03
CA THR A 86 -13.63 1.62 -7.02
C THR A 86 -13.00 0.42 -6.32
N LEU A 87 -11.67 0.36 -6.23
CA LEU A 87 -10.88 -0.75 -5.67
C LEU A 87 -11.00 -2.06 -6.47
N LEU A 88 -11.52 -1.99 -7.70
CA LEU A 88 -11.62 -3.11 -8.63
C LEU A 88 -10.40 -3.15 -9.56
#